data_AF-A0A2T5CBJ1-F1
#
_entry.id   AF-A0A2T5CBJ1-F1
#
_cell.length_a   1.000
_cell.length_b   1.000
_cell.length_c   1.000
_cell.angle_alpha   90.00
_cell.angle_beta   90.00
_cell.angle_gamma   90.00
#
_symmetry.space_group_name_H-M   'P 1'
#
loop_
_entity.id
_entity.type
_entity.pdbx_description
1 polymer ?
#
loop_
_entity_poly.entity_id
_entity_poly.type
_entity_poly.pdbx_seq_one_letter_code
_entity_poly.pdbx_strand_id
1 'polypeptide(L)'
;MQTGLMWTKNANMFGSMDWDSATSRCVSLAVDSITGWRLPLIHEFPEIYGATRGEHPFEGIQGDYYWTSTHYTGYGENIRWAMNMLAGSLTRLHHITNRYYIWCVRNTY
;
A
#
# COMPACT_ATOMS: atom_id res chain seq x y z
N MET A 1 -4.90 10.32 -18.70
CA MET A 1 -4.72 10.99 -17.41
C MET A 1 -3.45 10.40 -16.80
N GLN A 2 -2.37 11.18 -16.75
CA GLN A 2 -1.15 10.74 -16.09
C GLN A 2 -1.42 10.92 -14.61
N THR A 3 -1.63 9.81 -13.93
CA THR A 3 -1.87 9.85 -12.51
C THR A 3 -0.55 10.23 -11.84
N GLY A 4 -0.55 11.22 -10.95
CA GLY A 4 0.70 11.66 -10.31
C GLY A 4 1.06 10.85 -9.09
N LEU A 5 0.86 9.54 -9.21
CA LEU A 5 1.31 8.54 -8.26
C LEU A 5 2.41 7.72 -8.94
N MET A 6 3.46 7.43 -8.19
CA MET A 6 4.55 6.55 -8.61
C MET A 6 4.66 5.41 -7.60
N TRP A 7 4.90 4.21 -8.11
CA TRP A 7 4.94 2.97 -7.35
C TRP A 7 6.24 2.23 -7.58
N THR A 8 6.61 1.39 -6.62
CA THR A 8 7.64 0.39 -6.83
C THR A 8 7.15 -0.68 -7.81
N LYS A 9 8.02 -1.13 -8.72
CA LYS A 9 7.68 -2.15 -9.73
C LYS A 9 7.30 -3.49 -9.09
N ASN A 10 8.04 -3.90 -8.07
CA ASN A 10 7.77 -5.13 -7.31
C ASN A 10 6.86 -4.83 -6.11
N ALA A 11 5.61 -5.27 -6.18
CA ALA A 11 4.61 -5.12 -5.13
C ALA A 11 4.86 -6.01 -3.90
N ASN A 12 5.91 -6.84 -3.89
CA ASN A 12 6.32 -7.62 -2.72
C ASN A 12 7.81 -7.40 -2.38
N MET A 13 8.31 -6.19 -2.62
CA MET A 13 9.71 -5.83 -2.36
C MET A 13 10.14 -6.04 -0.89
N PHE A 14 9.20 -5.95 0.05
CA PHE A 14 9.49 -5.98 1.50
C PHE A 14 8.84 -7.14 2.25
N GLY A 15 8.06 -8.00 1.59
CA GLY A 15 7.26 -8.99 2.29
C GLY A 15 6.11 -8.38 3.07
N SER A 16 5.64 -9.11 4.09
CA SER A 16 4.63 -8.66 5.03
C SER A 16 5.24 -8.25 6.37
N MET A 17 4.70 -7.23 7.02
CA MET A 17 5.06 -6.81 8.39
C MET A 17 3.90 -6.09 9.08
N ASP A 18 4.07 -5.75 10.36
CA ASP A 18 3.10 -4.94 11.10
C ASP A 18 3.01 -3.51 10.54
N TRP A 19 1.95 -2.80 10.90
CA TRP A 19 1.63 -1.51 10.30
C TRP A 19 2.66 -0.41 10.60
N ASP A 20 3.21 -0.39 11.82
CA ASP A 20 4.21 0.61 12.22
C ASP A 20 5.51 0.38 11.44
N SER A 21 5.99 -0.87 11.41
CA SER A 21 7.15 -1.27 10.61
C SER A 21 6.93 -0.96 9.13
N ALA A 22 5.73 -1.22 8.59
CA ALA A 22 5.41 -0.94 7.19
C ALA A 22 5.47 0.56 6.86
N THR A 23 4.95 1.39 7.76
CA THR A 23 4.98 2.84 7.63
C THR A 23 6.42 3.35 7.64
N SER A 24 7.20 2.96 8.65
CA SER A 24 8.62 3.31 8.74
C SER A 24 9.41 2.81 7.52
N ARG A 25 9.09 1.62 7.01
CA ARG A 25 9.77 1.06 5.85
C ARG A 25 9.57 1.91 4.61
N CYS A 26 8.33 2.33 4.31
CA CYS A 26 8.08 3.23 3.20
C CYS A 26 8.75 4.59 3.40
N VAL A 27 8.67 5.20 4.58
CA VAL A 27 9.33 6.50 4.84
C VAL A 27 10.85 6.44 4.64
N SER A 28 11.47 5.31 5.04
CA SER A 28 12.91 5.09 4.88
C SER A 28 13.36 4.72 3.46
N LEU A 29 12.42 4.45 2.55
CA LEU A 29 12.74 3.96 1.22
C LEU A 29 13.41 5.06 0.39
N ALA A 30 14.54 4.71 -0.22
CA ALA A 30 15.19 5.49 -1.26
C ALA A 30 15.51 4.55 -2.43
N VAL A 31 14.98 4.85 -3.61
CA VAL A 31 15.24 4.10 -4.84
C VAL A 31 15.89 5.07 -5.82
N ASP A 32 17.14 4.84 -6.21
CA ASP A 32 17.87 5.74 -7.13
C ASP A 32 17.83 7.22 -6.69
N SER A 33 18.06 7.48 -5.40
CA SER A 33 17.96 8.81 -4.75
C SER A 33 16.55 9.41 -4.67
N ILE A 34 15.53 8.67 -5.11
CA ILE A 34 14.13 9.07 -4.99
C ILE A 34 13.61 8.71 -3.60
N THR A 35 13.24 9.73 -2.83
CA THR A 35 12.63 9.64 -1.49
C THR A 35 11.16 10.08 -1.51
N GLY A 36 10.53 10.18 -0.32
CA GLY A 36 9.15 10.64 -0.17
C GLY A 36 8.10 9.55 -0.35
N TRP A 37 8.50 8.29 -0.18
CA TRP A 37 7.62 7.15 -0.25
C TRP A 37 6.79 7.02 1.04
N ARG A 38 5.56 6.55 0.89
CA ARG A 38 4.61 6.31 1.98
C ARG A 38 3.74 5.09 1.67
N LEU A 39 3.00 4.63 2.67
CA LEU A 39 1.90 3.71 2.41
C LEU A 39 0.79 4.40 1.59
N PRO A 40 0.05 3.65 0.77
CA PRO A 40 -1.11 4.16 0.04
C PRO A 40 -2.18 4.71 0.97
N LEU A 41 -2.97 5.63 0.46
CA LEU A 41 -4.22 6.12 1.07
C LEU A 41 -5.40 5.35 0.47
N ILE A 42 -6.50 5.22 1.22
CA ILE A 42 -7.66 4.45 0.76
C ILE A 42 -8.27 4.96 -0.56
N HIS A 43 -8.22 6.26 -0.82
CA HIS A 43 -8.78 6.84 -2.04
C HIS A 43 -7.92 6.57 -3.28
N GLU A 44 -6.68 6.12 -3.10
CA GLU A 44 -5.77 5.72 -4.20
C GLU A 44 -6.02 4.28 -4.64
N PHE A 45 -6.79 3.50 -3.88
CA PHE A 45 -7.05 2.09 -4.17
C PHE A 45 -7.63 1.84 -5.57
N PRO A 46 -8.65 2.57 -6.05
CA PRO A 46 -9.20 2.32 -7.39
C PRO A 46 -8.14 2.45 -8.49
N GLU A 47 -7.22 3.39 -8.33
CA GLU A 47 -6.13 3.62 -9.27
C GLU A 47 -5.09 2.50 -9.20
N ILE A 48 -4.62 2.16 -7.99
CA ILE A 48 -3.66 1.07 -7.75
C ILE A 48 -4.22 -0.24 -8.31
N TYR A 49 -5.45 -0.56 -7.94
CA TYR A 49 -6.11 -1.80 -8.35
C TYR A 49 -6.37 -1.84 -9.86
N GLY A 50 -6.81 -0.73 -10.45
CA GLY A 50 -6.96 -0.61 -11.91
C GLY A 50 -5.62 -0.82 -12.63
N ALA A 51 -4.55 -0.22 -12.12
CA ALA A 51 -3.22 -0.34 -12.69
C ALA A 51 -2.68 -1.78 -12.63
N THR A 52 -3.03 -2.58 -11.61
CA THR A 52 -2.70 -4.02 -11.57
C THR A 52 -3.37 -4.87 -12.63
N ARG A 53 -4.46 -4.38 -13.22
CA ARG A 53 -5.21 -5.08 -14.28
C ARG A 53 -4.99 -4.50 -15.67
N GLY A 54 -4.29 -3.37 -15.76
CA GLY A 54 -3.86 -2.77 -17.02
C GLY A 54 -2.53 -3.34 -17.50
N GLU A 55 -2.00 -2.75 -18.58
CA GLU A 55 -0.69 -3.09 -19.14
C GLU A 55 0.47 -2.45 -18.36
N HIS A 56 0.46 -2.56 -17.03
CA HIS A 56 1.57 -2.09 -16.20
C HIS A 56 2.58 -3.21 -15.93
N PRO A 57 3.88 -2.88 -15.85
CA PRO A 57 4.95 -3.87 -15.65
C PRO A 57 5.08 -4.28 -14.16
N PHE A 58 4.00 -4.28 -13.39
CA PHE A 58 4.05 -4.62 -11.97
C PHE A 58 4.31 -6.12 -11.78
N GLU A 59 5.17 -6.43 -10.83
CA GLU A 59 5.60 -7.79 -10.53
C GLU A 59 5.33 -8.11 -9.05
N GLY A 60 5.20 -9.39 -8.72
CA GLY A 60 5.13 -9.84 -7.33
C GLY A 60 3.86 -9.44 -6.58
N ILE A 61 2.78 -9.05 -7.26
CA ILE A 61 1.49 -8.76 -6.62
C ILE A 61 0.99 -9.99 -5.88
N GLN A 62 0.72 -9.85 -4.59
CA GLN A 62 0.18 -10.92 -3.76
C GLN A 62 -1.34 -10.84 -3.72
N GLY A 63 -2.01 -11.99 -3.85
CA GLY A 63 -3.46 -12.09 -3.68
C GLY A 63 -3.86 -12.05 -2.21
N ASP A 64 -3.56 -10.96 -1.52
CA ASP A 64 -3.76 -10.79 -0.08
C ASP A 64 -3.96 -9.30 0.28
N TYR A 65 -3.96 -8.98 1.58
CA TYR A 65 -4.09 -7.64 2.10
C TYR A 65 -2.78 -6.86 2.01
N TYR A 66 -2.93 -5.59 1.64
CA TYR A 66 -1.88 -4.58 1.65
C TYR A 66 -2.24 -3.45 2.59
N TRP A 67 -1.28 -3.02 3.40
CA TRP A 67 -1.50 -1.92 4.33
C TRP A 67 -1.76 -0.59 3.61
N THR A 68 -2.65 0.22 4.21
CA THR A 68 -2.79 1.64 3.87
C THR A 68 -2.38 2.49 5.08
N SER A 69 -2.02 3.75 4.86
CA SER A 69 -1.76 4.73 5.93
C SER A 69 -3.05 5.26 6.58
N THR A 70 -4.23 4.86 6.09
CA THR A 70 -5.50 5.42 6.57
C THR A 70 -6.01 4.73 7.83
N HIS A 71 -6.23 5.52 8.87
CA HIS A 71 -6.86 5.08 10.11
C HIS A 71 -8.38 4.95 9.93
N TYR A 72 -8.98 3.94 10.55
CA TYR A 72 -10.43 3.86 10.66
C TYR A 72 -10.88 4.55 11.95
N THR A 73 -11.70 5.59 11.83
CA THR A 73 -12.12 6.44 12.98
C THR A 73 -13.41 5.96 13.67
N GLY A 74 -14.05 4.90 13.16
CA GLY A 74 -15.39 4.48 13.61
C GLY A 74 -15.43 3.47 14.76
N TYR A 75 -14.33 2.77 15.07
CA TYR A 75 -14.25 1.78 16.15
C TYR A 75 -12.79 1.59 16.58
N GLY A 76 -12.42 2.02 17.80
CA GLY A 76 -11.13 1.73 18.44
C GLY A 76 -9.86 2.26 17.74
N GLU A 77 -8.78 2.45 18.50
CA GLU A 77 -7.53 3.04 18.00
C GLU A 77 -6.70 2.10 17.10
N ASN A 78 -7.08 0.82 17.02
CA ASN A 78 -6.28 -0.24 16.41
C ASN A 78 -6.82 -0.76 15.06
N ILE A 79 -7.83 -0.10 14.49
CA ILE A 79 -8.34 -0.49 13.16
C ILE A 79 -7.62 0.31 12.08
N ARG A 80 -7.17 -0.39 11.03
CA ARG A 80 -6.57 0.19 9.82
C ARG A 80 -7.32 -0.28 8.59
N TRP A 81 -7.33 0.55 7.56
CA TRP A 81 -7.77 0.12 6.24
C TRP A 81 -6.66 -0.65 5.53
N ALA A 82 -7.06 -1.65 4.76
CA ALA A 82 -6.18 -2.40 3.88
C ALA A 82 -6.85 -2.64 2.54
N MET A 83 -6.02 -2.75 1.50
CA MET A 83 -6.43 -3.09 0.15
C MET A 83 -6.37 -4.61 0.00
N ASN A 84 -7.50 -5.26 -0.23
CA ASN A 84 -7.56 -6.68 -0.55
C ASN A 84 -7.35 -6.83 -2.06
N MET A 85 -6.15 -7.26 -2.45
CA MET A 85 -5.78 -7.40 -3.86
C MET A 85 -6.34 -8.69 -4.50
N LEU A 86 -6.78 -9.66 -3.70
CA LEU A 86 -7.47 -10.86 -4.19
C LEU A 86 -8.92 -10.54 -4.59
N ALA A 87 -9.65 -9.84 -3.72
CA ALA A 87 -11.06 -9.55 -3.90
C ALA A 87 -11.33 -8.21 -4.61
N GLY A 88 -10.32 -7.33 -4.70
CA GLY A 88 -10.51 -5.99 -5.25
C GLY A 88 -11.38 -5.09 -4.37
N SER A 89 -11.17 -5.14 -3.05
CA SER A 89 -11.99 -4.40 -2.09
C SER A 89 -11.15 -3.78 -0.97
N LEU A 90 -11.70 -2.76 -0.31
CA LEU A 90 -11.14 -2.21 0.92
C LEU A 90 -11.68 -2.99 2.12
N THR A 91 -10.79 -3.36 3.04
CA THR A 91 -11.12 -4.13 4.24
C THR A 91 -10.62 -3.41 5.49
N ARG A 92 -11.36 -3.53 6.60
CA ARG A 92 -10.97 -3.03 7.92
C ARG A 92 -10.29 -4.15 8.69
N LEU A 93 -9.08 -3.91 9.16
CA LEU A 93 -8.27 -4.89 9.90
C LEU A 93 -8.09 -4.41 11.34
N HIS A 94 -8.38 -5.29 12.30
CA HIS A 94 -8.49 -4.96 13.72
C HIS A 94 -7.18 -5.06 14.52
N HIS A 95 -6.13 -5.62 13.92
CA HIS A 95 -4.86 -5.90 14.59
C HIS A 95 -3.71 -5.32 13.78
N ILE A 96 -3.18 -4.18 14.21
CA ILE A 96 -2.03 -3.51 13.58
C ILE A 96 -0.73 -4.34 13.68
N THR A 97 -0.68 -5.28 14.62
CA THR A 97 0.42 -6.22 14.83
C THR A 97 0.40 -7.40 13.86
N ASN A 98 -0.71 -7.61 13.13
CA ASN A 98 -0.75 -8.63 12.10
C ASN A 98 0.16 -8.22 10.93
N ARG A 99 0.64 -9.24 10.22
CA ARG A 99 1.55 -9.03 9.10
C ARG A 99 0.76 -9.01 7.80
N TYR A 100 0.79 -7.88 7.10
CA TYR A 100 0.24 -7.74 5.75
C TYR A 100 1.27 -7.11 4.82
N TYR A 101 1.05 -7.23 3.51
CA TYR A 101 1.99 -6.80 2.50
C TYR A 101 2.06 -5.27 2.38
N ILE A 102 3.15 -4.82 1.75
CA ILE A 102 3.53 -3.42 1.70
C ILE A 102 3.77 -3.05 0.25
N TRP A 103 3.11 -2.00 -0.19
CA TRP A 103 3.37 -1.43 -1.50
C TRP A 103 3.50 0.07 -1.39
N CYS A 104 4.75 0.55 -1.32
CA CYS A 104 5.01 1.97 -1.13
C CYS A 104 4.72 2.77 -2.40
N VAL A 105 4.15 3.95 -2.20
CA VAL A 105 3.79 4.91 -3.24
C VAL A 105 4.34 6.28 -2.92
N ARG A 106 4.50 7.13 -3.94
CA ARG A 106 4.90 8.52 -3.78
C ARG A 106 4.15 9.41 -4.76
N ASN A 107 3.89 10.65 -4.36
CA ASN A 107 3.35 11.65 -5.27
C ASN A 107 4.46 12.14 -6.21
N THR A 108 4.10 12.50 -7.43
CA THR A 108 5.06 13.02 -8.44
C THR A 108 4.93 14.53 -8.68
N TYR A 109 4.22 15.25 -7.81
CA TYR A 109 4.03 16.71 -7.86
C TYR A 109 4.84 17.42 -6.78
#